data_AF-A0AAD8E231-F1
#
_entry.id   AF-A0AAD8E231-F1
#
_cell.length_a   1.000
_cell.length_b   1.000
_cell.length_c   1.000
_cell.angle_alpha   90.00
_cell.angle_beta   90.00
_cell.angle_gamma   90.00
#
_symmetry.space_group_name_H-M   'P 1'
#
loop_
_entity.id
_entity.type
_entity.pdbx_description
1 polymer ?
#
loop_
_entity_poly.entity_id
_entity_poly.type
_entity_poly.pdbx_seq_one_letter_code
_entity_poly.pdbx_strand_id
1 'polypeptide(L)'
;MKNSLLQGMTQYLNDPLWKKMFDHLQSEMECCGTLSYSDWYSISWINVDYLRHDSRTVQHYSAVDGRVLPPVVPWSCCNPHVPFHCLHTPCNKRLRIQLGKIFLKIVTIVLARYLYTSSCNSIIFGDPSGYSYGWLIGPGDFGIKTETEEQPKKVAKQNKQEELVKVKTEAKKNQEPQEETSLSQEDIKETTSLLDLNRKISDLKE
;
A
#
# COMPACT_ATOMS: atom_id res chain seq x y z
N MET A 1 24.49 -39.84 -34.51
CA MET A 1 24.81 -38.78 -33.53
C MET A 1 23.70 -38.52 -32.50
N LYS A 2 22.40 -38.67 -32.79
CA LYS A 2 21.34 -38.47 -31.76
C LYS A 2 21.49 -39.41 -30.55
N ASN A 3 21.79 -40.68 -30.81
CA ASN A 3 21.89 -41.70 -29.76
C ASN A 3 23.07 -41.46 -28.78
N SER A 4 24.18 -40.88 -29.24
CA SER A 4 25.33 -40.58 -28.39
C SER A 4 25.06 -39.41 -27.45
N LEU A 5 24.32 -38.40 -27.91
CA LEU A 5 23.94 -37.26 -27.07
C LEU A 5 22.92 -37.68 -26.00
N LEU A 6 21.93 -38.48 -26.39
CA LEU A 6 20.95 -39.05 -25.45
C LEU A 6 21.62 -39.93 -24.38
N GLN A 7 22.59 -40.76 -24.78
CA GLN A 7 23.38 -41.55 -23.85
C GLN A 7 24.18 -40.66 -22.89
N GLY A 8 24.80 -39.59 -23.39
CA GLY A 8 25.47 -38.59 -22.55
C GLY A 8 24.54 -37.95 -21.52
N MET A 9 23.30 -37.62 -21.90
CA MET A 9 22.32 -37.05 -20.97
C MET A 9 21.98 -38.01 -19.82
N THR A 10 21.95 -39.33 -20.04
CA THR A 10 21.74 -40.30 -18.96
C THR A 10 22.89 -40.31 -17.94
N GLN A 11 24.07 -39.86 -18.34
CA GLN A 11 25.26 -39.76 -17.48
C GLN A 11 25.43 -38.36 -16.85
N TYR A 12 24.48 -37.44 -17.08
CA TYR A 12 24.58 -36.05 -16.65
C TYR A 12 24.89 -35.88 -15.15
N LEU A 13 24.29 -36.69 -14.25
CA LEU A 13 24.61 -36.64 -12.81
C LEU A 13 25.65 -37.67 -12.36
N ASN A 14 26.03 -38.62 -13.22
CA ASN A 14 26.98 -39.69 -12.86
C ASN A 14 28.43 -39.28 -13.14
N ASP A 15 28.65 -38.39 -14.11
CA ASP A 15 29.98 -37.97 -14.55
C ASP A 15 30.07 -36.44 -14.64
N PRO A 16 31.02 -35.81 -13.94
CA PRO A 16 31.19 -34.36 -13.96
C PRO A 16 31.55 -33.79 -15.35
N LEU A 17 32.18 -34.58 -16.23
CA LEU A 17 32.51 -34.16 -17.60
C LEU A 17 31.23 -33.98 -18.42
N TRP A 18 30.31 -34.94 -18.35
CA TRP A 18 29.01 -34.84 -19.00
C TRP A 18 28.20 -33.67 -18.46
N LYS A 19 28.18 -33.47 -17.14
CA LYS A 19 27.53 -32.31 -16.52
C LYS A 19 28.05 -31.00 -17.08
N LYS A 20 29.38 -30.80 -17.03
CA LYS A 20 30.02 -29.56 -17.47
C LYS A 20 29.78 -29.30 -18.96
N MET A 21 29.89 -30.33 -19.78
CA MET A 21 29.66 -30.22 -21.22
C MET A 21 28.21 -29.83 -21.55
N PHE A 22 27.22 -30.50 -20.94
CA PHE A 22 25.81 -30.16 -21.17
C PHE A 22 25.43 -28.79 -20.62
N ASP A 23 25.91 -28.43 -19.42
CA ASP A 23 25.61 -27.13 -18.82
C ASP A 23 26.15 -25.98 -19.67
N HIS A 24 27.38 -26.14 -20.19
CA HIS A 24 27.99 -25.16 -21.08
C HIS A 24 27.25 -25.08 -22.43
N LEU A 25 27.00 -26.23 -23.07
CA LEU A 25 26.29 -26.29 -24.36
C LEU A 25 24.90 -25.65 -24.27
N GLN A 26 24.11 -25.99 -23.24
CA GLN A 26 22.74 -25.49 -23.08
C GLN A 26 22.69 -24.01 -22.73
N SER A 27 23.63 -23.54 -21.89
CA SER A 27 23.71 -22.14 -21.51
C SER A 27 24.23 -21.25 -22.63
N GLU A 28 25.23 -21.69 -23.41
CA GLU A 28 25.81 -20.88 -24.49
C GLU A 28 24.90 -20.83 -25.72
N MET A 29 24.22 -21.94 -26.03
CA MET A 29 23.35 -22.04 -27.20
C MET A 29 21.88 -21.70 -26.90
N GLU A 30 21.58 -21.34 -25.65
CA GLU A 30 20.22 -21.07 -25.15
C GLU A 30 19.21 -22.18 -25.54
N CYS A 31 19.64 -23.44 -25.45
CA CYS A 31 18.86 -24.61 -25.86
C CYS A 31 18.65 -25.59 -24.70
N CYS A 32 17.69 -26.50 -24.84
CA CYS A 32 17.42 -27.51 -23.81
C CYS A 32 17.06 -28.86 -24.41
N GLY A 33 17.75 -29.90 -23.94
CA GLY A 33 17.60 -31.26 -24.45
C GLY A 33 18.36 -31.49 -25.76
N THR A 34 17.99 -32.53 -26.51
CA THR A 34 18.56 -32.80 -27.84
C THR A 34 17.73 -32.16 -28.96
N LEU A 35 16.41 -32.18 -28.78
CA LEU A 35 15.42 -31.58 -29.67
C LEU A 35 14.47 -30.67 -28.89
N SER A 36 14.14 -31.07 -27.66
CA SER A 36 13.21 -30.36 -26.79
C SER A 36 13.55 -30.65 -25.32
N TYR A 37 13.15 -29.74 -24.44
CA TYR A 37 13.29 -29.91 -22.99
C TYR A 37 12.61 -31.20 -22.46
N SER A 38 11.57 -31.67 -23.16
CA SER A 38 10.85 -32.92 -22.85
C SER A 38 11.73 -34.17 -22.91
N ASP A 39 12.86 -34.10 -23.59
CA ASP A 39 13.83 -35.20 -23.65
C ASP A 39 14.30 -35.58 -22.24
N TRP A 40 14.45 -34.61 -21.35
CA TRP A 40 14.83 -34.82 -19.95
C TRP A 40 13.78 -35.57 -19.12
N TYR A 41 12.51 -35.54 -19.54
CA TYR A 41 11.43 -36.26 -18.85
C TYR A 41 11.35 -37.73 -19.27
N SER A 42 11.93 -38.05 -20.42
CA SER A 42 11.88 -39.38 -21.02
C SER A 42 13.11 -40.22 -20.67
N ILE A 43 14.10 -39.64 -20.00
CA ILE A 43 15.34 -40.30 -19.60
C ILE A 43 15.55 -40.25 -18.09
N SER A 44 16.08 -41.33 -17.53
CA SER A 44 16.43 -41.40 -16.11
C SER A 44 17.83 -40.85 -15.88
N TRP A 45 17.95 -39.52 -15.93
CA TRP A 45 19.23 -38.82 -15.69
C TRP A 45 19.54 -38.58 -14.21
N ILE A 46 18.56 -38.84 -13.33
CA ILE A 46 18.71 -38.83 -11.87
C ILE A 46 18.84 -40.26 -11.40
N ASN A 47 19.91 -40.56 -10.66
CA ASN A 47 20.10 -41.86 -10.07
C ASN A 47 19.15 -42.02 -8.86
N VAL A 48 18.46 -43.15 -8.80
CA VAL A 48 17.50 -43.50 -7.75
C VAL A 48 18.17 -43.59 -6.39
N ASP A 49 19.47 -43.91 -6.33
CA ASP A 49 20.26 -43.99 -5.08
C ASP A 49 20.31 -42.66 -4.32
N TYR A 50 20.19 -41.53 -5.03
CA TYR A 50 20.13 -40.20 -4.41
C TYR A 50 18.72 -39.81 -3.93
N LEU A 51 17.71 -40.63 -4.26
CA LEU A 51 16.32 -40.34 -3.97
C LEU A 51 15.84 -41.10 -2.73
N ARG A 52 15.04 -40.41 -1.92
CA ARG A 52 14.35 -41.02 -0.78
C ARG A 52 13.19 -41.88 -1.26
N HIS A 53 13.39 -43.20 -1.27
CA HIS A 53 12.42 -44.19 -1.74
C HIS A 53 11.09 -44.19 -0.96
N ASP A 54 11.10 -43.76 0.30
CA ASP A 54 9.93 -43.65 1.18
C ASP A 54 9.03 -42.45 0.86
N SER A 55 9.51 -41.51 0.03
CA SER A 55 8.73 -40.34 -0.34
C SER A 55 7.63 -40.69 -1.36
N ARG A 56 6.39 -40.27 -1.07
CA ARG A 56 5.25 -40.43 -1.99
C ARG A 56 5.51 -39.82 -3.37
N THR A 57 6.33 -38.76 -3.43
CA THR A 57 6.68 -38.08 -4.68
C THR A 57 7.54 -38.96 -5.58
N VAL A 58 8.53 -39.67 -5.04
CA VAL A 58 9.39 -40.58 -5.82
C VAL A 58 8.56 -41.77 -6.33
N GLN A 59 7.68 -42.32 -5.50
CA GLN A 59 6.75 -43.39 -5.90
C GLN A 59 5.75 -42.95 -6.97
N HIS A 60 5.36 -41.67 -6.98
CA HIS A 60 4.46 -41.14 -8.01
C HIS A 60 5.13 -41.05 -9.40
N TYR A 61 6.44 -40.79 -9.43
CA TYR A 61 7.22 -40.64 -10.67
C TYR A 61 8.09 -41.87 -10.99
N SER A 62 7.99 -42.94 -10.22
CA SER A 62 8.67 -44.19 -10.52
C SER A 62 7.95 -44.92 -11.64
N ALA A 63 8.69 -45.26 -12.70
CA ALA A 63 8.23 -46.12 -13.77
C ALA A 63 8.24 -47.59 -13.34
N VAL A 64 7.56 -48.43 -14.12
CA VAL A 64 7.39 -49.87 -13.85
C VAL A 64 8.74 -50.61 -13.81
N ASP A 65 9.75 -50.08 -14.50
CA ASP A 65 11.11 -50.62 -14.56
C ASP A 65 12.01 -50.16 -13.39
N GLY A 66 11.46 -49.44 -12.40
CA GLY A 66 12.18 -48.95 -11.23
C GLY A 66 12.98 -47.66 -11.46
N ARG A 67 12.96 -47.10 -12.67
CA ARG A 67 13.52 -45.77 -12.95
C ARG A 67 12.61 -44.67 -12.45
N VAL A 68 13.16 -43.49 -12.20
CA VAL A 68 12.36 -42.32 -11.81
C VAL A 68 12.43 -41.29 -12.93
N LEU A 69 11.26 -40.89 -13.44
CA LEU A 69 11.11 -39.96 -14.56
C LEU A 69 10.35 -38.72 -14.10
N PRO A 70 10.99 -37.87 -13.26
CA PRO A 70 10.34 -36.66 -12.78
C PRO A 70 10.28 -35.61 -13.91
N PRO A 71 9.25 -34.76 -13.93
CA PRO A 71 9.12 -33.66 -14.89
C PRO A 71 10.06 -32.49 -14.52
N VAL A 72 11.36 -32.75 -14.45
CA VAL A 72 12.41 -31.79 -14.08
C VAL A 72 13.51 -31.77 -15.14
N VAL A 73 14.10 -30.60 -15.32
CA VAL A 73 15.21 -30.35 -16.26
C VAL A 73 16.44 -29.87 -15.49
N PRO A 74 17.64 -29.95 -16.07
CA PRO A 74 18.84 -29.32 -15.53
C PRO A 74 18.69 -27.80 -15.38
N TRP A 75 19.47 -27.21 -14.48
CA TRP A 75 19.47 -25.76 -14.26
C TRP A 75 19.88 -24.96 -15.50
N SER A 76 20.79 -25.51 -16.30
CA SER A 76 21.28 -24.91 -17.56
C SER A 76 20.21 -24.74 -18.62
N CYS A 77 19.07 -25.42 -18.51
CA CYS A 77 17.90 -25.18 -19.34
C CYS A 77 17.09 -23.93 -18.94
N CYS A 78 17.45 -23.22 -17.86
CA CYS A 78 16.70 -22.05 -17.43
C CYS A 78 17.10 -20.79 -18.21
N ASN A 79 16.10 -20.02 -18.64
CA ASN A 79 16.30 -18.73 -19.30
C ASN A 79 16.43 -17.58 -18.27
N PRO A 80 17.58 -16.87 -18.19
CA PRO A 80 17.79 -15.78 -17.24
C PRO A 80 17.00 -14.50 -17.59
N HIS A 81 16.47 -14.38 -18.81
CA HIS A 81 15.69 -13.22 -19.26
C HIS A 81 14.25 -13.23 -18.75
N VAL A 82 13.80 -14.33 -18.15
CA VAL A 82 12.49 -14.39 -17.51
C VAL A 82 12.58 -13.80 -16.11
N PRO A 83 11.78 -12.78 -15.75
CA PRO A 83 11.89 -12.06 -14.48
C PRO A 83 11.51 -12.88 -13.22
N PHE A 84 11.16 -14.15 -13.38
CA PHE A 84 10.82 -15.07 -12.29
C PHE A 84 11.96 -16.06 -12.02
N HIS A 85 12.15 -16.44 -10.75
CA HIS A 85 13.15 -17.44 -10.37
C HIS A 85 12.91 -18.75 -11.12
N CYS A 86 13.99 -19.34 -11.64
CA CYS A 86 14.03 -20.69 -12.22
C CYS A 86 13.52 -21.72 -11.21
N LEU A 87 12.21 -21.98 -11.21
CA LEU A 87 11.61 -22.97 -10.33
C LEU A 87 11.83 -24.35 -10.94
N HIS A 88 12.72 -25.13 -10.32
CA HIS A 88 12.89 -26.58 -10.53
C HIS A 88 11.66 -27.39 -10.04
N THR A 89 10.45 -26.87 -10.21
CA THR A 89 9.24 -27.45 -9.62
C THR A 89 8.21 -27.75 -10.70
N PRO A 90 7.61 -28.96 -10.72
CA PRO A 90 6.43 -29.20 -11.56
C PRO A 90 5.38 -28.12 -11.27
N CYS A 91 5.00 -27.39 -12.32
CA CYS A 91 3.93 -26.40 -12.27
C CYS A 91 2.60 -27.13 -12.04
N ASN A 92 2.26 -27.42 -10.78
CA ASN A 92 0.94 -27.93 -10.44
C ASN A 92 0.45 -27.41 -9.07
N LYS A 93 -0.60 -26.59 -9.14
CA LYS A 93 -1.59 -26.27 -8.11
C LYS A 93 -1.17 -25.50 -6.84
N ARG A 94 -0.37 -24.43 -6.95
CA ARG A 94 -0.18 -23.47 -5.82
C ARG A 94 -0.79 -22.09 -6.01
N LEU A 95 -1.27 -21.75 -7.20
CA LEU A 95 -1.78 -20.41 -7.51
C LEU A 95 -3.13 -20.09 -6.84
N ARG A 96 -4.01 -21.10 -6.68
CA ARG A 96 -5.39 -20.90 -6.20
C ARG A 96 -5.50 -20.58 -4.70
N ILE A 97 -4.56 -21.09 -3.88
CA ILE A 97 -4.54 -20.84 -2.42
C ILE A 97 -3.94 -19.46 -2.09
N GLN A 98 -3.08 -18.92 -2.96
CA GLN A 98 -2.45 -17.61 -2.72
C GLN A 98 -3.41 -16.44 -2.96
N LEU A 99 -4.29 -16.54 -3.98
CA LEU A 99 -5.27 -15.49 -4.28
C LEU A 99 -6.24 -15.24 -3.10
N GLY A 100 -6.69 -16.30 -2.43
CA GLY A 100 -7.57 -16.15 -1.26
C GLY A 100 -6.89 -15.44 -0.08
N LYS A 101 -5.60 -15.74 0.17
CA LYS A 101 -4.84 -15.07 1.23
C LYS A 101 -4.57 -13.60 0.92
N ILE A 102 -4.31 -13.28 -0.36
CA ILE A 102 -4.11 -11.90 -0.82
C ILE A 102 -5.42 -11.11 -0.67
N PHE A 103 -6.55 -11.69 -1.10
CA PHE A 103 -7.86 -11.06 -0.97
C PHE A 103 -8.21 -10.76 0.51
N LEU A 104 -8.01 -11.73 1.41
CA LEU A 104 -8.26 -11.53 2.84
C LEU A 104 -7.40 -10.40 3.44
N LYS A 105 -6.13 -10.30 3.03
CA LYS A 105 -5.25 -9.20 3.45
C LYS A 105 -5.73 -7.85 2.92
N ILE A 106 -6.14 -7.78 1.65
CA ILE A 106 -6.68 -6.54 1.06
C ILE A 106 -7.93 -6.10 1.82
N VAL A 107 -8.88 -7.01 2.07
CA VAL A 107 -10.10 -6.71 2.84
C VAL A 107 -9.76 -6.19 4.23
N THR A 108 -8.82 -6.84 4.94
CA THR A 108 -8.41 -6.41 6.27
C THR A 108 -7.81 -5.00 6.26
N ILE A 109 -6.96 -4.69 5.28
CA ILE A 109 -6.35 -3.36 5.13
C ILE A 109 -7.41 -2.29 4.81
N VAL A 110 -8.34 -2.59 3.92
CA VAL A 110 -9.43 -1.67 3.54
C VAL A 110 -10.32 -1.37 4.74
N LEU A 111 -10.74 -2.40 5.50
CA LEU A 111 -11.56 -2.22 6.69
C LEU A 111 -10.82 -1.44 7.78
N ALA A 112 -9.55 -1.77 8.03
CA ALA A 112 -8.74 -1.05 9.00
C ALA A 112 -8.61 0.45 8.64
N ARG A 113 -8.39 0.76 7.36
CA ARG A 113 -8.30 2.15 6.88
C ARG A 113 -9.63 2.88 6.98
N TYR A 114 -10.73 2.25 6.59
CA TYR A 114 -12.07 2.83 6.70
C TYR A 114 -12.44 3.14 8.15
N LEU A 115 -12.20 2.19 9.07
CA LEU A 115 -12.50 2.37 10.50
C LEU A 115 -11.60 3.43 11.15
N TYR A 116 -10.34 3.49 10.76
CA TYR A 116 -9.42 4.53 11.23
C TYR A 116 -9.89 5.93 10.81
N THR A 117 -10.20 6.13 9.53
CA THR A 117 -10.63 7.45 9.03
C THR A 117 -12.01 7.84 9.57
N SER A 118 -12.94 6.88 9.70
CA SER A 118 -14.21 7.06 10.41
C SER A 118 -13.97 7.53 11.86
N SER A 119 -13.13 6.83 12.62
CA SER A 119 -12.86 7.21 14.02
C SER A 119 -12.25 8.61 14.14
N CYS A 120 -11.32 8.97 13.25
CA CYS A 120 -10.75 10.32 13.21
C CYS A 120 -11.79 11.40 12.90
N ASN A 121 -12.73 11.12 11.99
CA ASN A 121 -13.80 12.06 11.65
C ASN A 121 -14.73 12.32 12.83
N SER A 122 -15.12 11.28 13.59
CA SER A 122 -15.94 11.44 14.80
C SER A 122 -15.28 12.38 15.82
N ILE A 123 -13.96 12.29 15.98
CA ILE A 123 -13.19 13.22 16.84
C ILE A 123 -13.21 14.65 16.29
N ILE A 124 -13.02 14.83 14.99
CA ILE A 124 -13.02 16.16 14.35
C ILE A 124 -14.40 16.84 14.47
N PHE A 125 -15.49 16.07 14.38
CA PHE A 125 -16.85 16.58 14.56
C PHE A 125 -17.23 16.83 16.03
N GLY A 126 -16.35 16.51 16.98
CA GLY A 126 -16.58 16.77 18.41
C GLY A 126 -17.49 15.76 19.10
N ASP A 127 -17.83 14.65 18.44
CA ASP A 127 -18.59 13.54 19.03
C ASP A 127 -17.74 12.26 18.98
N PRO A 128 -16.88 12.02 19.98
CA PRO A 128 -15.98 10.87 20.00
C PRO A 128 -16.71 9.52 20.12
N SER A 129 -17.99 9.53 20.52
CA SER A 129 -18.86 8.34 20.60
C SER A 129 -19.77 8.16 19.37
N GLY A 130 -19.83 9.16 18.50
CA GLY A 130 -20.74 9.20 17.34
C GLY A 130 -20.25 8.38 16.15
N TYR A 131 -21.18 8.05 15.26
CA TYR A 131 -20.86 7.41 13.98
C TYR A 131 -20.47 8.46 12.94
N SER A 132 -19.46 8.15 12.13
CA SER A 132 -19.09 8.98 10.98
C SER A 132 -18.54 8.12 9.85
N TYR A 133 -18.59 8.63 8.61
CA TYR A 133 -18.13 7.87 7.45
C TYR A 133 -16.62 7.94 7.30
N GLY A 134 -16.00 6.80 7.00
CA GLY A 134 -14.59 6.72 6.60
C GLY A 134 -14.43 6.71 5.08
N TRP A 135 -13.21 6.95 4.62
CA TRP A 135 -12.81 6.76 3.23
C TRP A 135 -11.51 5.97 3.16
N LEU A 136 -11.32 5.26 2.06
CA LEU A 136 -10.11 4.47 1.82
C LEU A 136 -8.94 5.34 1.36
N ILE A 137 -9.24 6.42 0.63
CA ILE A 137 -8.26 7.34 0.04
C ILE A 137 -8.72 8.77 0.35
N GLY A 138 -7.92 9.52 1.09
CA GLY A 138 -8.19 10.89 1.50
C GLY A 138 -7.26 11.92 0.87
N PRO A 139 -7.56 13.23 1.03
CA PRO A 139 -6.76 14.33 0.49
C PRO A 139 -5.27 14.31 0.92
N GLY A 140 -4.97 13.74 2.10
CA GLY A 140 -3.61 13.60 2.62
C GLY A 140 -2.80 12.42 2.05
N ASP A 141 -3.44 11.45 1.40
CA ASP A 141 -2.76 10.23 0.92
C ASP A 141 -1.92 10.48 -0.35
N PHE A 142 -2.22 11.55 -1.09
CA PHE A 142 -1.52 11.91 -2.33
C PHE A 142 -0.48 13.02 -2.17
N GLY A 143 -0.19 13.45 -0.93
CA GLY A 143 0.75 14.55 -0.69
C GLY A 143 0.35 15.89 -1.31
N ILE A 144 -0.90 16.01 -1.80
CA ILE A 144 -1.45 17.26 -2.31
C ILE A 144 -1.81 18.09 -1.08
N LYS A 145 -1.06 19.15 -0.83
CA LYS A 145 -1.42 20.16 0.18
C LYS A 145 -2.65 20.91 -0.33
N THR A 146 -3.84 20.37 -0.11
CA THR A 146 -5.07 21.11 -0.32
C THR A 146 -5.14 22.21 0.74
N GLU A 147 -5.26 23.47 0.33
CA GLU A 147 -5.46 24.67 1.18
C GLU A 147 -6.75 24.62 2.03
N THR A 148 -7.39 23.47 2.16
CA THR A 148 -8.60 23.26 2.96
C THR A 148 -8.29 22.94 4.43
N GLU A 149 -7.12 23.37 4.93
CA GLU A 149 -6.77 23.33 6.36
C GLU A 149 -7.32 24.55 7.15
N GLU A 150 -8.14 25.40 6.51
CA GLU A 150 -8.78 26.54 7.17
C GLU A 150 -10.23 26.30 7.63
N GLN A 151 -10.91 25.26 7.13
CA GLN A 151 -12.33 25.04 7.40
C GLN A 151 -12.63 24.58 8.84
N PRO A 152 -11.88 23.66 9.50
CA PRO A 152 -12.24 23.23 10.86
C PRO A 152 -11.95 24.29 11.93
N LYS A 153 -11.06 25.26 11.65
CA LYS A 153 -10.76 26.36 12.59
C LYS A 153 -11.78 27.50 12.53
N LYS A 154 -12.48 27.67 11.41
CA LYS A 154 -13.49 28.74 11.23
C LYS A 154 -14.84 28.35 11.85
N VAL A 155 -15.29 27.10 11.67
CA VAL A 155 -16.55 26.61 12.27
C VAL A 155 -16.46 26.51 13.80
N ALA A 156 -15.33 26.05 14.36
CA ALA A 156 -15.12 26.03 15.81
C ALA A 156 -15.01 27.44 16.44
N LYS A 157 -14.53 28.45 15.68
CA LYS A 157 -14.53 29.85 16.12
C LYS A 157 -15.93 30.47 16.06
N GLN A 158 -16.72 30.17 15.02
CA GLN A 158 -18.09 30.66 14.89
C GLN A 158 -18.99 30.08 15.99
N ASN A 159 -18.93 28.78 16.26
CA ASN A 159 -19.76 28.15 17.30
C ASN A 159 -19.40 28.69 18.70
N LYS A 160 -18.11 28.97 18.96
CA LYS A 160 -17.67 29.57 20.23
C LYS A 160 -18.06 31.03 20.36
N GLN A 161 -18.10 31.79 19.26
CA GLN A 161 -18.63 33.16 19.25
C GLN A 161 -20.15 33.18 19.43
N GLU A 162 -20.89 32.25 18.82
CA GLU A 162 -22.33 32.13 18.97
C GLU A 162 -22.74 31.70 20.40
N GLU A 163 -21.97 30.83 21.06
CA GLU A 163 -22.16 30.52 22.49
C GLU A 163 -21.85 31.72 23.40
N LEU A 164 -20.76 32.46 23.16
CA LEU A 164 -20.44 33.67 23.94
C LEU A 164 -21.45 34.80 23.71
N VAL A 165 -22.04 34.90 22.52
CA VAL A 165 -23.11 35.86 22.21
C VAL A 165 -24.42 35.42 22.85
N LYS A 166 -24.79 34.13 22.86
CA LYS A 166 -25.98 33.63 23.58
C LYS A 166 -25.88 33.86 25.09
N VAL A 167 -24.75 33.53 25.71
CA VAL A 167 -24.52 33.76 27.15
C VAL A 167 -24.53 35.26 27.49
N LYS A 168 -23.98 36.13 26.62
CA LYS A 168 -24.07 37.59 26.80
C LYS A 168 -25.48 38.14 26.58
N THR A 169 -26.25 37.57 25.66
CA THR A 169 -27.63 38.02 25.36
C THR A 169 -28.59 37.59 26.47
N GLU A 170 -28.36 36.43 27.08
CA GLU A 170 -29.08 35.97 28.28
C GLU A 170 -28.69 36.78 29.53
N ALA A 171 -27.42 37.15 29.69
CA ALA A 171 -26.99 38.06 30.75
C ALA A 171 -27.55 39.49 30.59
N LYS A 172 -27.79 39.94 29.34
CA LYS A 172 -28.33 41.27 29.03
C LYS A 172 -29.88 41.32 29.06
N LYS A 173 -30.56 40.17 29.03
CA LYS A 173 -32.03 40.07 29.14
C LYS A 173 -32.56 40.33 30.56
N ASN A 174 -31.67 40.38 31.57
CA ASN A 174 -32.03 40.69 32.95
C ASN A 174 -31.92 42.19 33.31
N GLN A 175 -31.71 43.07 32.34
CA GLN A 175 -31.75 44.53 32.53
C GLN A 175 -32.40 45.20 31.31
N GLU A 176 -33.71 45.41 31.39
CA GLU A 176 -34.50 46.28 30.52
C GLU A 176 -34.85 47.57 31.31
N PRO A 177 -35.40 48.63 30.70
CA PRO A 177 -34.79 49.59 29.77
C PRO A 177 -35.04 51.05 30.19
N GLN A 178 -34.36 52.03 29.57
CA GLN A 178 -34.98 53.27 29.06
C GLN A 178 -34.02 53.88 28.02
N GLU A 179 -34.40 54.61 26.98
CA GLU A 179 -35.55 54.71 26.08
C GLU A 179 -35.01 55.60 24.92
N GLU A 180 -35.61 55.50 23.74
CA GLU A 180 -35.13 55.98 22.45
C GLU A 180 -34.88 57.49 22.37
N THR A 181 -34.05 57.96 21.44
CA THR A 181 -34.45 58.91 20.37
C THR A 181 -33.33 59.09 19.34
N SER A 182 -33.74 59.15 18.09
CA SER A 182 -33.00 59.17 16.82
C SER A 182 -32.34 60.52 16.44
N LEU A 183 -31.27 60.41 15.63
CA LEU A 183 -30.93 61.30 14.48
C LEU A 183 -30.34 62.70 14.75
N SER A 184 -29.08 62.93 14.36
CA SER A 184 -28.64 63.87 13.31
C SER A 184 -27.13 64.18 13.37
N GLN A 185 -26.57 64.61 12.23
CA GLN A 185 -25.13 64.68 11.92
C GLN A 185 -24.41 65.96 12.40
N GLU A 186 -24.83 66.59 13.50
CA GLU A 186 -24.26 67.90 13.91
C GLU A 186 -23.21 67.83 15.04
N ASP A 187 -23.10 66.74 15.80
CA ASP A 187 -22.20 66.70 16.97
C ASP A 187 -20.70 66.50 16.65
N ILE A 188 -20.35 66.14 15.40
CA ILE A 188 -18.94 65.89 15.03
C ILE A 188 -18.13 67.20 14.97
N LYS A 189 -18.76 68.36 14.73
CA LYS A 189 -18.03 69.63 14.59
C LYS A 189 -17.55 70.23 15.91
N GLU A 190 -18.22 69.95 17.03
CA GLU A 190 -17.84 70.55 18.31
C GLU A 190 -16.70 69.78 19.02
N THR A 191 -16.66 68.45 18.87
CA THR A 191 -15.54 67.62 19.37
C THR A 191 -14.21 67.92 18.68
N THR A 192 -14.23 68.37 17.43
CA THR A 192 -13.01 68.68 16.67
C THR A 192 -12.37 69.99 17.14
N SER A 193 -13.17 70.95 17.63
CA SER A 193 -12.69 72.22 18.20
C SER A 193 -12.02 72.06 19.58
N LEU A 194 -12.40 71.07 20.38
CA LEU A 194 -11.82 70.83 21.71
C LEU A 194 -10.54 69.99 21.69
N LEU A 195 -10.30 69.24 20.62
CA LEU A 195 -9.03 68.52 20.40
C LEU A 195 -7.90 69.46 19.96
N ASP A 196 -8.21 70.51 19.20
CA ASP A 196 -7.21 71.52 18.77
C ASP A 196 -6.81 72.50 19.89
N LEU A 197 -7.65 72.70 20.90
CA LEU A 197 -7.31 73.50 22.08
C LEU A 197 -6.36 72.75 23.04
N ASN A 198 -6.53 71.44 23.20
CA ASN A 198 -5.66 70.62 24.05
C ASN A 198 -4.27 70.38 23.44
N ARG A 199 -4.14 70.46 22.11
CA ARG A 199 -2.86 70.38 21.41
C ARG A 199 -2.00 71.64 21.59
N LYS A 200 -2.61 72.82 21.73
CA LYS A 200 -1.89 74.07 22.04
C LYS A 200 -1.44 74.20 23.51
N ILE A 201 -2.04 73.42 24.42
CA ILE A 201 -1.70 73.44 25.85
C ILE A 201 -0.53 72.50 26.17
N SER A 202 -0.20 71.51 25.32
CA SER A 202 1.00 70.66 25.51
C SER A 202 2.31 71.38 25.19
N ASP A 203 2.29 72.41 24.35
CA ASP A 203 3.49 73.14 23.92
C ASP A 203 3.88 74.31 24.86
N LEU A 204 3.14 74.51 25.95
CA LEU A 204 3.42 75.51 27.01
C LEU A 204 3.89 74.88 28.34
N LYS A 205 4.31 73.61 28.30
CA LYS A 205 4.87 72.89 29.45
C LYS A 205 6.29 72.39 29.18
N GLU A 206 7.11 73.26 28.61
CA GLU A 206 8.58 73.22 28.63
C GLU A 206 9.11 74.48 29.34
#